data_AF-A0A6J4RY64-F1
#
_entry.id   AF-A0A6J4RY64-F1
#
_cell.length_a   1.000
_cell.length_b   1.000
_cell.length_c   1.000
_cell.angle_alpha   90.00
_cell.angle_beta   90.00
_cell.angle_gamma   90.00
#
_symmetry.space_group_name_H-M   'P 1'
#
loop_
_entity.id
_entity.type
_entity.pdbx_description
1 polymer ?
#
loop_
_entity_poly.entity_id
_entity_poly.type
_entity_poly.pdbx_seq_one_letter_code
_entity_poly.pdbx_strand_id
1 'polypeptide(L)'
;FEVNEAAEIIQSAADRNSNIIFGAVINEDLEDEVRVTVIATGFDGGGPPPPPVPRFDVEQRDRDRDRSQPRAPRREEPSRGRGPIFDQSESSSLEIGDDDIDVPPFLKDT
;
A
#
# COMPACT_ATOMS: atom_id res chain seq x y z
N PHE A 1 -18.23 -12.28 -2.50
CA PHE A 1 -17.99 -12.99 -3.78
C PHE A 1 -16.84 -12.36 -4.55
N GLU A 2 -16.55 -11.07 -4.39
CA GLU A 2 -15.51 -10.36 -5.15
C GLU A 2 -14.09 -10.89 -4.95
N VAL A 3 -13.77 -11.43 -3.77
CA VAL A 3 -12.43 -11.98 -3.48
C VAL A 3 -12.09 -13.18 -4.40
N ASN A 4 -13.06 -14.04 -4.70
CA ASN A 4 -12.83 -15.19 -5.58
C ASN A 4 -12.59 -14.74 -7.04
N GLU A 5 -13.32 -13.72 -7.51
CA GLU A 5 -13.14 -13.17 -8.85
C GLU A 5 -11.75 -12.53 -8.99
N ALA A 6 -11.36 -11.71 -8.01
CA ALA A 6 -10.02 -11.11 -7.99
C ALA A 6 -8.91 -12.17 -7.98
N ALA A 7 -9.07 -13.24 -7.21
CA ALA A 7 -8.11 -14.34 -7.17
C ALA A 7 -8.00 -15.07 -8.51
N GLU A 8 -9.12 -15.31 -9.21
CA GLU A 8 -9.12 -15.96 -10.52
C GLU A 8 -8.40 -15.13 -11.59
N ILE A 9 -8.60 -13.80 -11.56
CA ILE A 9 -7.92 -12.85 -12.45
C ILE A 9 -6.41 -12.88 -12.22
N ILE A 10 -5.97 -12.82 -10.95
CA ILE A 10 -4.55 -12.86 -10.59
C ILE A 10 -3.93 -14.19 -11.03
N GLN A 11 -4.60 -15.30 -10.77
CA GLN A 11 -4.13 -16.63 -11.14
C GLN A 11 -4.00 -16.80 -12.66
N SER A 12 -4.96 -16.27 -13.43
CA SER A 12 -4.94 -16.34 -14.90
C SER A 12 -3.84 -15.47 -15.53
N ALA A 13 -3.46 -14.37 -14.88
CA ALA A 13 -2.39 -13.49 -15.32
C ALA A 13 -0.99 -13.97 -14.89
N ALA A 14 -0.89 -14.74 -13.82
CA ALA A 14 0.36 -15.32 -13.32
C ALA A 14 0.85 -16.50 -14.19
N ASP A 15 2.14 -16.84 -14.09
CA ASP A 15 2.65 -18.05 -14.73
C ASP A 15 2.07 -19.29 -14.06
N ARG A 16 1.78 -20.34 -14.85
CA ARG A 16 1.16 -21.59 -14.36
C ARG A 16 1.98 -22.32 -13.29
N ASN A 17 3.29 -22.08 -13.22
CA ASN A 17 4.17 -22.67 -12.22
C ASN A 17 4.45 -21.71 -11.05
N SER A 18 3.80 -20.55 -11.00
CA SER A 18 3.99 -19.58 -9.92
C SER A 18 3.38 -20.11 -8.61
N ASN A 19 4.10 -19.91 -7.51
CA ASN A 19 3.54 -20.09 -6.18
C ASN A 19 2.73 -18.85 -5.80
N ILE A 20 1.45 -19.02 -5.44
CA ILE A 20 0.55 -17.91 -5.06
C ILE A 20 0.17 -18.06 -3.60
N ILE A 21 0.51 -17.05 -2.79
CA ILE A 21 0.17 -16.99 -1.37
C ILE A 21 -1.02 -16.04 -1.19
N PHE A 22 -2.12 -16.54 -0.64
CA PHE A 22 -3.32 -15.76 -0.36
C PHE A 22 -3.42 -15.40 1.13
N GLY A 23 -3.80 -14.16 1.41
CA GLY A 23 -4.09 -13.66 2.74
C GLY A 23 -5.21 -12.62 2.70
N ALA A 24 -5.94 -12.48 3.80
CA ALA A 24 -7.00 -11.48 3.95
C ALA A 24 -6.94 -10.88 5.36
N VAL A 25 -7.23 -9.59 5.44
CA VAL A 25 -7.37 -8.85 6.71
C VAL A 25 -8.73 -8.18 6.68
N ILE A 26 -9.51 -8.33 7.75
CA ILE A 26 -10.79 -7.65 7.91
C ILE A 26 -10.53 -6.26 8.48
N ASN A 27 -11.01 -5.23 7.80
CA ASN A 27 -10.96 -3.85 8.26
C ASN A 27 -12.39 -3.29 8.24
N GLU A 28 -12.90 -2.89 9.40
CA GLU A 28 -14.27 -2.38 9.58
C GLU A 28 -14.46 -0.96 9.02
N ASP A 29 -13.38 -0.20 8.82
CA ASP A 29 -13.42 1.13 8.19
C ASP A 29 -13.63 1.02 6.67
N LEU A 30 -13.37 -0.15 6.08
CA LEU A 30 -13.65 -0.44 4.68
C LEU A 30 -15.08 -0.98 4.58
N GLU A 31 -16.07 -0.08 4.48
CA GLU A 31 -17.50 -0.40 4.48
C GLU A 31 -17.89 -1.40 3.36
N ASP A 32 -18.21 -0.89 2.17
CA ASP A 32 -18.54 -1.68 0.97
C ASP A 32 -17.33 -1.79 0.01
N GLU A 33 -16.12 -1.51 0.50
CA GLU A 33 -14.89 -1.46 -0.31
C GLU A 33 -13.95 -2.62 -0.02
N VAL A 34 -13.33 -3.16 -1.08
CA VAL A 34 -12.33 -4.22 -0.98
C VAL A 34 -11.00 -3.73 -1.54
N ARG A 35 -9.94 -3.81 -0.73
CA ARG A 35 -8.58 -3.48 -1.16
C ARG A 35 -7.78 -4.75 -1.40
N VAL A 36 -7.33 -4.92 -2.63
CA VAL A 36 -6.46 -6.03 -3.03
C VAL A 36 -5.03 -5.52 -3.21
N THR A 37 -4.06 -6.22 -2.63
CA THR A 37 -2.63 -5.93 -2.81
C THR A 37 -1.95 -7.14 -3.40
N VAL A 38 -1.19 -6.95 -4.49
CA VAL A 38 -0.47 -8.03 -5.18
C VAL A 38 1.00 -7.68 -5.19
N ILE A 39 1.84 -8.62 -4.74
CA ILE A 39 3.29 -8.52 -4.78
C ILE A 39 3.77 -9.65 -5.66
N ALA A 40 4.22 -9.32 -6.88
CA ALA A 40 4.70 -10.30 -7.85
C ALA A 40 6.24 -10.28 -7.86
N THR A 41 6.85 -11.43 -7.60
CA THR A 41 8.31 -11.60 -7.52
C THR A 41 8.75 -12.77 -8.40
N GLY A 42 10.06 -12.95 -8.61
CA GLY A 42 10.57 -14.04 -9.46
C GLY A 42 10.69 -13.69 -10.95
N PHE A 43 10.60 -12.41 -11.32
CA PHE A 43 10.96 -11.96 -12.66
C PHE A 43 12.48 -11.75 -12.74
N ASP A 44 13.13 -12.33 -13.74
CA ASP A 44 14.55 -12.07 -14.03
C ASP A 44 14.77 -10.57 -14.28
N GLY A 45 15.52 -9.92 -13.39
CA GLY A 45 15.77 -8.47 -13.35
C GLY A 45 16.60 -7.90 -14.50
N GLY A 46 16.55 -8.48 -15.70
CA GLY A 46 17.30 -8.04 -16.87
C GLY A 46 16.72 -6.81 -17.58
N GLY A 47 15.51 -6.37 -17.18
CA GLY A 47 14.85 -5.21 -17.76
C GLY A 47 15.09 -3.92 -16.97
N PRO A 48 15.10 -2.74 -17.62
CA PRO A 48 15.02 -1.48 -16.90
C PRO A 48 13.78 -1.43 -16.00
N PRO A 49 13.85 -0.78 -14.82
CA PRO A 49 12.72 -0.71 -13.90
C PRO A 49 11.48 -0.14 -14.61
N PRO A 50 10.28 -0.65 -14.30
CA PRO A 50 9.06 -0.15 -14.92
C PRO A 50 8.90 1.35 -14.62
N PRO A 51 8.31 2.13 -15.53
CA PRO A 51 8.00 3.52 -15.27
C PRO A 51 7.12 3.62 -14.01
N PRO A 52 7.26 4.70 -13.22
CA PRO A 52 6.45 4.89 -12.02
C PRO A 52 4.97 4.84 -12.39
N VAL A 53 4.26 3.86 -11.81
CA VAL A 53 2.81 3.79 -11.96
C VAL A 53 2.18 4.99 -11.21
N PRO A 54 1.18 5.67 -11.79
CA PRO A 54 0.46 6.71 -11.09
C PRO A 54 -0.11 6.10 -9.81
N ARG A 55 0.23 6.71 -8.67
CA ARG A 55 -0.33 6.32 -7.38
C ARG A 55 -1.82 6.64 -7.45
N PHE A 56 -2.65 5.62 -7.32
CA PHE A 56 -4.06 5.82 -7.02
C PHE A 56 -4.11 6.28 -5.56
N ASP A 57 -4.18 7.59 -5.34
CA ASP A 57 -4.43 8.15 -4.01
C ASP A 57 -5.87 7.80 -3.60
N VAL A 58 -6.05 6.60 -3.04
CA VAL A 58 -7.34 6.13 -2.50
C VAL A 58 -7.87 7.13 -1.47
N GLU A 59 -6.96 7.80 -0.75
CA GLU A 59 -7.25 8.82 0.28
C GLU A 59 -8.00 10.07 -0.24
N GLN A 60 -7.99 10.34 -1.55
CA GLN A 60 -8.73 11.49 -2.11
C GLN A 60 -10.22 11.21 -2.28
N ARG A 61 -10.66 9.94 -2.37
CA ARG A 61 -12.09 9.61 -2.49
C ARG A 61 -12.85 9.82 -1.18
N ASP A 62 -12.24 9.48 -0.06
CA ASP A 62 -12.79 9.72 1.28
C ASP A 62 -13.00 11.21 1.58
N ARG A 63 -12.04 12.06 1.20
CA ARG A 63 -12.14 13.51 1.50
C ARG A 63 -13.18 14.24 0.66
N ASP A 64 -13.50 13.75 -0.54
CA ASP A 64 -14.46 14.43 -1.41
C ASP A 64 -15.92 14.14 -0.99
N ARG A 65 -16.20 12.96 -0.40
CA ARG A 65 -17.51 12.66 0.23
C ARG A 65 -17.80 13.55 1.44
N ASP A 66 -16.79 13.89 2.23
CA ASP A 66 -16.92 14.74 3.42
C ASP A 66 -16.91 16.25 3.11
N ARG A 67 -16.87 16.68 1.84
CA ARG A 67 -16.81 18.11 1.49
C ARG A 67 -18.17 18.79 1.24
N SER A 68 -19.27 18.14 1.60
CA SER A 68 -20.62 18.70 1.49
C SER A 68 -21.03 19.60 2.67
N GLN A 69 -20.15 19.86 3.65
CA GLN A 69 -20.43 20.80 4.73
C GLN A 69 -19.97 22.24 4.41
N PRO A 70 -20.85 23.26 4.56
CA PRO A 70 -20.51 24.65 4.28
C PRO A 70 -19.50 25.20 5.30
N ARG A 71 -18.35 25.67 4.81
CA ARG A 71 -17.30 26.32 5.62
C ARG A 71 -17.79 27.65 6.20
N ALA A 72 -17.78 27.78 7.52
CA ALA A 72 -17.85 29.08 8.20
C ALA A 72 -16.57 29.92 7.93
N PRO A 73 -16.63 31.26 7.89
CA PRO A 73 -15.50 32.10 7.53
C PRO A 73 -14.48 32.16 8.68
N ARG A 74 -13.25 31.69 8.44
CA ARG A 74 -12.15 31.71 9.41
C ARG A 74 -11.36 33.00 9.26
N ARG A 75 -11.33 33.78 10.36
CA ARG A 75 -10.58 35.03 10.55
C ARG A 75 -9.08 34.86 10.26
N GLU A 76 -8.49 35.83 9.57
CA GLU A 76 -7.06 35.94 9.26
C GLU A 76 -6.22 36.18 10.51
N GLU A 77 -5.09 35.47 10.68
CA GLU A 77 -3.91 35.85 11.50
C GLU A 77 -2.73 34.85 11.26
N PRO A 78 -1.46 35.21 11.54
CA PRO A 78 -0.49 35.58 10.52
C PRO A 78 0.57 34.52 10.17
N SER A 79 1.15 34.68 8.98
CA SER A 79 2.28 33.93 8.43
C SER A 79 3.54 34.06 9.30
N ARG A 80 4.02 32.95 9.88
CA ARG A 80 5.42 32.79 10.28
C ARG A 80 5.91 31.41 9.88
N GLY A 81 6.86 31.41 8.95
CA GLY A 81 7.49 30.21 8.44
C GLY A 81 8.37 29.52 9.48
N ARG A 82 8.26 28.21 9.53
CA ARG A 82 9.36 27.24 9.66
C ARG A 82 8.78 25.89 9.28
N GLY A 83 9.23 25.32 8.17
CA GLY A 83 8.91 23.92 7.86
C GLY A 83 9.42 23.01 8.99
N PRO A 84 8.82 21.83 9.20
CA PRO A 84 9.35 20.88 10.14
C PRO A 84 10.77 20.49 9.68
N ILE A 85 11.75 20.74 10.55
CA ILE A 85 13.08 20.16 10.41
C ILE A 85 12.86 18.69 10.74
N PHE A 86 12.87 17.83 9.72
CA PHE A 86 12.92 16.39 9.94
C PHE A 86 14.27 16.10 10.59
N ASP A 87 14.23 15.71 11.86
CA ASP A 87 15.38 15.22 12.59
C ASP A 87 15.75 13.86 12.01
N GLN A 88 16.91 13.78 11.34
CA GLN A 88 17.35 12.57 10.65
C GLN A 88 17.73 11.42 11.61
N SER A 89 17.63 11.61 12.93
CA SER A 89 17.95 10.57 13.91
C SER A 89 16.84 9.54 14.14
N GLU A 90 15.60 9.81 13.71
CA GLU A 90 14.49 8.87 13.87
C GLU A 90 14.44 7.79 12.76
N SER A 91 15.12 8.01 11.63
CA SER A 91 15.15 7.02 10.53
C SER A 91 16.08 5.84 10.80
N SER A 92 16.97 5.94 11.80
CA SER A 92 17.87 4.87 12.22
C SER A 92 17.23 3.84 13.16
N SER A 93 16.04 4.11 13.73
CA SER A 93 15.43 3.20 14.70
C SER A 93 14.55 2.10 14.07
N LEU A 94 14.51 2.02 12.74
CA LEU A 94 13.80 0.97 11.99
C LEU A 94 14.77 0.10 11.16
N GLU A 95 16.04 0.00 11.59
CA GLU A 95 16.94 -1.06 11.13
C GLU A 95 16.43 -2.40 11.70
N ILE A 96 15.44 -2.99 11.04
CA ILE A 96 15.09 -4.40 11.25
C ILE A 96 16.27 -5.18 10.67
N GLY A 97 17.10 -5.76 11.54
CA GLY A 97 18.19 -6.62 11.12
C GLY A 97 17.63 -7.85 10.39
N ASP A 98 18.34 -8.32 9.36
CA ASP A 98 17.95 -9.52 8.60
C ASP A 98 17.78 -10.77 9.51
N ASP A 99 18.40 -10.78 10.70
CA ASP A 99 18.26 -11.83 11.71
C ASP A 99 16.93 -11.82 12.50
N ASP A 100 16.18 -10.72 12.51
CA ASP A 100 14.88 -10.58 13.21
C ASP A 100 13.67 -10.90 12.32
N ILE A 101 13.87 -11.13 11.02
CA ILE A 101 12.79 -11.47 10.10
C ILE A 101 12.61 -12.99 10.03
N ASP A 102 11.61 -13.51 10.75
CA ASP A 102 11.23 -14.92 10.65
C ASP A 102 10.62 -15.19 9.26
N VAL A 103 11.42 -15.81 8.39
CA VAL A 103 10.97 -16.22 7.06
C VAL A 103 10.02 -17.41 7.21
N PRO A 104 8.74 -17.26 6.84
CA PRO A 104 7.78 -18.32 7.02
C PRO A 104 8.15 -19.55 6.18
N PRO A 105 7.78 -20.77 6.63
CA PRO A 105 8.26 -22.03 6.05
C PRO A 105 7.97 -22.14 4.55
N PHE A 106 6.85 -21.62 4.07
CA PHE A 106 6.49 -21.65 2.65
C PHE A 106 7.42 -20.81 1.74
N LEU A 107 8.25 -19.91 2.28
CA LEU A 107 9.28 -19.16 1.55
C LEU A 107 10.64 -19.87 1.49
N LYS A 108 10.83 -20.96 2.26
CA LYS A 108 12.12 -21.66 2.39
C LYS A 108 12.30 -22.79 1.37
N ASP A 109 11.22 -23.26 0.76
CA ASP A 109 11.16 -24.48 -0.08
C ASP A 109 10.92 -24.18 -1.58
N THR A 110 11.57 -23.14 -2.15
CA THR A 110 11.57 -22.88 -3.61
C THR A 110 12.88 -23.30 -4.26
#